data_AF-A0A6V7LWT3-F1
#
_entry.id   AF-A0A6V7LWT3-F1
#
_cell.length_a   1.000
_cell.length_b   1.000
_cell.length_c   1.000
_cell.angle_alpha   90.00
_cell.angle_beta   90.00
_cell.angle_gamma   90.00
#
_symmetry.space_group_name_H-M   'P 1'
#
loop_
_entity.id
_entity.type
_entity.pdbx_description
1 polymer ?
#
loop_
_entity_poly.entity_id
_entity_poly.type
_entity_poly.pdbx_seq_one_letter_code
_entity_poly.pdbx_strand_id
1 'polypeptide(L)' 'MAEGLRTHQVIPDVIDQVPGSVLKVTYANNLNFEIGTELTPTQVKDKPDVKWTSEDANSFYTLCMT' A
#
# COMPACT_ATOMS: atom_id res chain seq x y z
N MET A 1 -9.11 7.92 3.26
CA MET A 1 -8.14 7.12 2.46
C MET A 1 -8.25 5.63 2.80
N ALA A 2 -8.04 5.20 4.04
CA ALA A 2 -8.11 3.78 4.40
C ALA A 2 -9.51 3.14 4.29
N GLU A 3 -10.60 3.92 4.31
CA GLU A 3 -11.97 3.42 4.06
C GLU A 3 -12.14 2.77 2.68
N GLY A 4 -11.33 3.17 1.69
CA GLY A 4 -11.35 2.53 0.36
C GLY A 4 -11.06 1.03 0.43
N LEU A 5 -10.33 0.56 1.44
CA LEU A 5 -10.07 -0.87 1.65
C LEU A 5 -11.36 -1.65 1.98
N ARG A 6 -12.36 -1.00 2.58
CA ARG A 6 -13.69 -1.60 2.81
C ARG A 6 -14.50 -1.62 1.52
N THR A 7 -14.44 -0.53 0.75
CA THR A 7 -15.14 -0.42 -0.54
C THR A 7 -14.67 -1.48 -1.53
N HIS A 8 -13.36 -1.75 -1.56
CA HIS A 8 -12.75 -2.78 -2.41
C HIS A 8 -12.69 -4.17 -1.75
N GLN A 9 -13.38 -4.38 -0.63
CA GLN A 9 -13.47 -5.65 0.10
C GLN A 9 -12.14 -6.27 0.57
N VAL A 10 -11.03 -5.52 0.51
CA VAL A 10 -9.75 -5.92 1.11
C VAL A 10 -9.91 -6.17 2.61
N ILE A 11 -10.84 -5.45 3.24
CA ILE A 11 -11.41 -5.79 4.54
C ILE A 11 -12.81 -6.39 4.28
N PRO A 12 -13.10 -7.63 4.70
CA PRO A 12 -12.30 -8.51 5.58
C PRO A 12 -11.44 -9.55 4.83
N ASP A 13 -11.39 -9.55 3.50
CA ASP A 13 -10.85 -10.70 2.74
C ASP A 13 -9.34 -10.92 2.94
N VAL A 14 -8.58 -9.85 3.16
CA VAL A 14 -7.11 -9.90 3.33
C VAL A 14 -6.67 -9.46 4.72
N ILE A 15 -7.33 -8.45 5.29
CA ILE A 15 -7.04 -7.92 6.63
C ILE A 15 -8.33 -7.69 7.42
N ASP A 16 -8.27 -7.97 8.72
CA ASP A 16 -9.46 -7.95 9.59
C ASP A 16 -9.92 -6.53 9.96
N GLN A 17 -8.99 -5.57 9.96
CA GLN A 17 -9.21 -4.22 10.48
C GLN A 17 -8.57 -3.14 9.62
N VAL A 18 -9.12 -1.92 9.72
CA VAL A 18 -8.56 -0.75 9.03
C VAL A 18 -7.20 -0.41 9.64
N PRO A 19 -6.13 -0.29 8.84
CA PRO A 19 -4.82 0.06 9.35
C PRO A 19 -4.79 1.52 9.84
N GLY A 20 -4.01 1.78 10.90
CA GLY A 20 -3.86 3.13 11.47
C GLY A 20 -3.12 4.13 10.57
N SER A 21 -2.33 3.64 9.61
CA SER A 21 -1.66 4.45 8.61
C SER A 21 -1.53 3.69 7.29
N VAL A 22 -1.58 4.43 6.18
CA VAL A 22 -1.41 3.89 4.82
C VAL A 22 -0.01 4.22 4.35
N LEU A 23 0.73 3.19 3.93
CA LEU A 23 2.07 3.34 3.36
C LEU A 23 2.00 4.01 1.97
N LYS A 24 2.97 4.87 1.67
CA LYS A 24 3.09 5.54 0.38
C LYS A 24 3.89 4.66 -0.57
N VAL A 25 3.26 4.29 -1.68
CA VAL A 25 3.87 3.49 -2.75
C VAL A 25 4.01 4.36 -3.99
N THR A 26 5.22 4.40 -4.56
CA THR A 26 5.50 5.13 -5.80
C THR A 26 6.23 4.21 -6.78
N TYR A 27 5.67 4.04 -7.97
CA TYR A 27 6.29 3.28 -9.06
C TYR A 27 7.15 4.20 -9.93
N ALA A 28 7.83 3.61 -10.92
CA ALA A 28 8.63 4.33 -11.90
C ALA A 28 7.83 5.48 -12.55
N ASN A 29 8.53 6.52 -13.00
CA ASN A 29 7.95 7.76 -13.55
C ASN A 29 7.09 8.56 -12.56
N ASN A 30 7.37 8.46 -11.26
CA ASN A 30 6.63 9.15 -10.18
C ASN A 30 5.13 8.81 -10.16
N LEU A 31 4.77 7.60 -10.59
CA LEU A 31 3.40 7.12 -10.54
C LEU A 31 3.04 6.81 -9.09
N ASN A 32 2.28 7.70 -8.45
CA ASN A 32 1.79 7.49 -7.10
C ASN A 32 0.61 6.52 -7.14
N PHE A 33 0.69 5.47 -6.34
CA PHE A 33 -0.43 4.58 -6.12
C PHE A 33 -1.41 5.21 -5.12
N GLU A 34 -2.70 5.12 -5.43
CA GLU A 34 -3.78 5.47 -4.51
C GLU A 34 -4.75 4.29 -4.42
N ILE A 35 -5.38 4.12 -3.25
CA ILE A 35 -6.32 3.03 -3.01
C ILE A 35 -7.48 3.16 -4.01
N GLY A 36 -7.71 2.09 -4.76
CA GLY A 36 -8.78 2.02 -5.77
C GLY A 36 -8.36 2.44 -7.18
N THR A 37 -7.13 2.92 -7.37
CA THR A 37 -6.61 3.22 -8.71
C THR A 37 -6.22 1.95 -9.44
N GLU A 38 -6.75 1.77 -10.65
CA GLU A 38 -6.37 0.67 -11.52
C GLU A 38 -5.04 0.97 -12.22
N LEU A 39 -4.10 0.04 -12.12
CA LEU A 39 -2.79 0.11 -12.76
C LEU A 39 -2.61 -1.04 -13.74
N THR A 40 -1.91 -0.78 -14.83
CA THR A 40 -1.58 -1.80 -15.84
C THR A 40 -0.36 -2.62 -15.44
N PRO A 41 -0.23 -3.88 -15.89
CA PRO A 41 0.94 -4.71 -15.62
C PRO A 41 2.28 -4.07 -16.03
N THR A 42 2.26 -3.22 -17.07
CA THR A 42 3.45 -2.50 -17.54
C THR A 42 3.87 -1.38 -16.58
N GLN A 43 2.92 -0.73 -15.91
CA GLN A 43 3.19 0.33 -14.93
C GLN A 43 3.76 -0.22 -13.61
N VAL A 44 3.36 -1.45 -13.23
CA VAL A 44 3.80 -2.10 -11.99
C VAL A 44 4.84 -3.20 -12.23
N LYS A 45 5.50 -3.18 -13.39
CA LYS A 45 6.51 -4.17 -13.78
C LYS A 45 7.71 -4.19 -12.83
N ASP A 46 8.17 -3.01 -12.43
CA ASP A 46 9.35 -2.83 -11.58
C ASP A 46 8.95 -2.62 -10.11
N LYS A 47 9.87 -2.93 -9.19
CA LYS A 47 9.64 -2.74 -7.75
C LYS A 47 9.35 -1.27 -7.43
N PRO A 48 8.35 -0.97 -6.58
CA PRO A 48 8.08 0.40 -6.17
C PRO A 48 9.04 0.88 -5.08
N ASP A 49 9.11 2.19 -4.92
CA ASP A 49 9.60 2.86 -3.71
C ASP A 49 8.48 2.89 -2.68
N VAL A 50 8.79 2.49 -1.44
CA VAL A 50 7.80 2.37 -0.36
C VAL A 50 8.26 3.18 0.84
N LYS A 51 7.39 4.05 1.35
CA LYS A 51 7.64 4.89 2.52
C LYS A 51 6.50 4.75 3.53
N TRP A 52 6.85 4.56 4.79
CA TRP A 52 5.91 4.51 5.91
C TRP A 52 6.45 5.29 7.10
N THR A 53 5.55 5.67 8.01
CA THR A 53 5.93 6.25 9.29
C THR A 53 6.31 5.12 10.24
N SER A 54 7.55 5.12 10.72
CA SER A 54 8.01 4.21 11.78
C SER A 54 7.87 4.87 13.14
N GLU A 55 7.44 4.11 14.15
CA GLU A 55 7.34 4.60 15.53
C GLU A 55 8.74 4.76 16.18
N ASP A 56 9.68 3.86 15.84
CA ASP A 56 11.04 3.83 16.36
C ASP A 56 12.04 3.36 15.28
N ALA A 57 13.31 3.76 15.42
CA ALA A 57 14.40 3.46 14.50
C ALA A 57 14.98 2.05 14.65
N ASN A 58 14.78 1.40 15.80
CA ASN A 58 15.22 0.02 16.07
C ASN A 58 14.14 -1.03 15.76
N SER A 59 12.97 -0.58 15.32
CA SER A 59 11.83 -1.44 15.00
C SER A 59 11.95 -1.95 13.58
N PHE A 60 11.78 -3.26 13.42
CA PHE A 60 11.77 -3.91 12.12
C PHE A 60 10.32 -4.16 11.68
N TYR A 61 10.06 -3.92 10.40
CA TYR A 61 8.74 -4.05 9.81
C TYR A 61 8.77 -5.09 8.69
N THR A 62 7.66 -5.77 8.48
CA THR A 62 7.47 -6.72 7.38
C THR A 62 6.53 -6.09 6.35
N LEU A 63 6.95 -6.08 5.09
CA LEU A 63 6.11 -5.70 3.96
C LEU A 63 5.69 -6.96 3.20
N CYS A 64 4.38 -7.11 2.99
CA CYS A 64 3.81 -8.18 2.18
C CYS A 64 3.01 -7.57 1.02
N MET A 65 3.16 -8.13 -0.16
CA MET A 65 2.40 -7.80 -1.37
C MET A 65 1.73 -9.09 -1.84
N THR A 66 0.41 -9.08 -1.96
CA THR A 66 -0.41 -10.22 -2.38
C THR A 66 -1.44 -9.80 -3.41
#